data_AF-A0A354GAC6-F1
#
_entry.id   AF-A0A354GAC6-F1
#
_cell.length_a   1.000
_cell.length_b   1.000
_cell.length_c   1.000
_cell.angle_alpha   90.00
_cell.angle_beta   90.00
_cell.angle_gamma   90.00
#
_symmetry.space_group_name_H-M   'P 1'
#
loop_
_entity.id
_entity.type
_entity.pdbx_description
1 polymer ?
#
loop_
_entity_poly.entity_id
_entity_poly.type
_entity_poly.pdbx_seq_one_letter_code
_entity_poly.pdbx_strand_id
1 'polypeptide(L)'
;MHEDYLLTKLNDRKITAFYSSEFYGEHVSKALNAIDRRLERSDNNISGTLIRNNPFKNRKLLSPIVYKDLVVNVVFLGAPSTGKTTIAESLARFYKTKWMPEYGREYWEKHHIDRRLTKKQLLEIAELHIEKEDELLNDSNKYLFCDTNAITTFMFGKYYHESVLSELEQLAIKAEKRYDIYFLCDTDIPYDDTWDRSGDMNRLWFQYEIESDLKIRKIPYIKLPGSLDDRINKVTSILSQYEKFDSIGNLF
;
A
#
# COMPACT_ATOMS: atom_id res chain seq x y z
N MET A 1 -35.15 -5.84 -20.07
CA MET A 1 -34.46 -4.68 -19.44
C MET A 1 -33.19 -5.07 -18.65
N HIS A 2 -33.13 -6.19 -17.91
CA HIS A 2 -31.85 -6.76 -17.40
C HIS A 2 -31.35 -7.98 -18.21
N GLU A 3 -32.28 -8.78 -18.73
CA GLU A 3 -31.98 -9.99 -19.52
C GLU A 3 -31.36 -9.65 -20.88
N ASP A 4 -31.88 -8.62 -21.55
CA ASP A 4 -31.32 -8.12 -22.83
C ASP A 4 -29.85 -7.71 -22.68
N TYR A 5 -29.49 -7.12 -21.53
CA TYR A 5 -28.10 -6.77 -21.21
C TYR A 5 -27.23 -8.02 -21.06
N LEU A 6 -27.72 -9.04 -20.35
CA LEU A 6 -27.00 -10.31 -20.18
C LEU A 6 -26.81 -11.01 -21.53
N LEU A 7 -27.87 -11.10 -22.34
CA LEU A 7 -27.82 -11.72 -23.66
C LEU A 7 -26.84 -10.98 -24.59
N THR A 8 -26.86 -9.65 -24.58
CA THR A 8 -25.91 -8.83 -25.35
C THR A 8 -24.46 -9.05 -24.89
N LYS A 9 -24.22 -9.14 -23.58
CA LYS A 9 -22.87 -9.37 -23.03
C LYS A 9 -22.34 -10.77 -23.26
N LEU A 10 -23.22 -11.76 -23.31
CA LEU A 10 -22.82 -13.17 -23.45
C LEU A 10 -22.52 -13.54 -24.91
N ASN A 11 -22.85 -12.69 -25.88
CA ASN A 11 -22.40 -12.74 -27.27
C ASN A 11 -22.44 -14.18 -27.86
N ASP A 12 -23.65 -14.74 -27.91
CA ASP A 12 -24.01 -16.08 -28.41
C ASP A 12 -23.43 -17.28 -27.64
N ARG A 13 -22.84 -17.08 -26.46
CA ARG A 13 -22.42 -18.19 -25.60
C ARG A 13 -23.63 -18.99 -25.13
N LYS A 14 -23.63 -20.29 -25.44
CA LYS A 14 -24.62 -21.23 -24.91
C LYS A 14 -24.39 -21.46 -23.41
N ILE A 15 -25.34 -21.02 -22.59
CA ILE A 15 -25.35 -21.28 -21.15
C ILE A 15 -26.13 -22.57 -20.89
N THR A 16 -25.50 -23.53 -20.21
CA THR A 16 -26.13 -24.84 -19.95
C THR A 16 -26.88 -24.88 -18.61
N ALA A 17 -26.43 -24.12 -17.62
CA ALA A 17 -27.07 -24.02 -16.32
C ALA A 17 -26.82 -22.65 -15.68
N PHE A 18 -27.78 -22.18 -14.88
CA PHE A 18 -27.67 -20.97 -14.07
C PHE A 18 -27.92 -21.31 -12.59
N TYR A 19 -27.02 -20.88 -11.72
CA TYR A 19 -27.07 -21.19 -10.29
C TYR A 19 -27.47 -19.94 -9.50
N SER A 20 -28.50 -20.02 -8.67
CA SER A 20 -28.94 -18.90 -7.84
C SER A 20 -29.70 -19.35 -6.59
N SER A 21 -29.55 -18.60 -5.51
CA SER A 21 -30.39 -18.70 -4.30
C SER A 21 -31.53 -17.67 -4.27
N GLU A 22 -31.51 -16.68 -5.18
CA GLU A 22 -32.43 -15.54 -5.19
C GLU A 22 -33.63 -15.77 -6.09
N PHE A 23 -34.81 -15.24 -5.75
CA PHE A 23 -36.08 -15.53 -6.45
C PHE A 23 -36.03 -15.27 -7.97
N TYR A 24 -35.16 -14.37 -8.44
CA TYR A 24 -35.02 -14.04 -9.85
C TYR A 24 -34.36 -15.14 -10.71
N GLY A 25 -33.76 -16.16 -10.09
CA GLY A 25 -33.02 -17.17 -10.86
C GLY A 25 -33.88 -17.97 -11.84
N GLU A 26 -35.18 -18.15 -11.58
CA GLU A 26 -36.09 -18.84 -12.49
C GLU A 26 -36.19 -18.11 -13.85
N HIS A 27 -36.51 -16.81 -13.83
CA HIS A 27 -36.69 -16.06 -15.07
C HIS A 27 -35.37 -15.83 -15.81
N VAL A 28 -34.25 -15.63 -15.09
CA VAL A 28 -32.92 -15.53 -15.73
C VAL A 28 -32.54 -16.83 -16.42
N SER A 29 -32.80 -17.98 -15.80
CA SER A 29 -32.53 -19.29 -16.41
C SER A 29 -33.35 -19.49 -17.69
N LYS A 30 -34.63 -19.10 -17.66
CA LYS A 30 -35.51 -19.13 -18.84
C LYS A 30 -35.01 -18.22 -19.96
N ALA A 31 -34.61 -16.99 -19.64
CA ALA A 31 -34.06 -16.05 -20.61
C ALA A 31 -32.75 -16.55 -21.26
N LEU A 32 -31.91 -17.25 -20.49
CA LEU A 32 -30.66 -17.84 -20.97
C LEU A 32 -30.83 -19.21 -21.65
N ASN A 33 -32.06 -19.76 -21.70
CA ASN A 33 -32.33 -21.13 -22.12
C ASN A 33 -31.44 -22.17 -21.41
N ALA A 34 -31.25 -21.97 -20.09
CA ALA A 34 -30.36 -22.74 -19.25
C ALA A 34 -31.13 -23.54 -18.20
N ILE A 35 -30.52 -24.62 -17.68
CA ILE A 35 -31.08 -25.38 -16.56
C ILE A 35 -31.04 -24.51 -15.29
N ASP A 36 -32.20 -24.27 -14.67
CA ASP A 36 -32.28 -23.60 -13.37
C ASP A 36 -31.75 -24.51 -12.26
N ARG A 37 -30.69 -24.06 -11.57
CA ARG A 37 -30.05 -24.76 -10.46
C ARG A 37 -30.19 -23.92 -9.19
N ARG A 38 -31.30 -24.15 -8.50
CA ARG A 38 -31.60 -23.50 -7.23
C ARG A 38 -30.66 -24.00 -6.13
N LEU A 39 -30.02 -23.06 -5.43
CA LEU A 39 -29.19 -23.34 -4.27
C LEU A 39 -29.89 -22.82 -3.02
N GLU A 40 -29.99 -23.65 -1.99
CA GLU A 40 -30.31 -23.17 -0.66
C GLU A 40 -29.07 -22.48 -0.07
N ARG A 41 -29.27 -21.35 0.60
CA ARG A 41 -28.18 -20.75 1.37
C ARG A 41 -27.86 -21.68 2.54
N SER A 42 -26.64 -22.18 2.61
CA SER A 42 -26.17 -22.85 3.81
C SER A 42 -26.13 -21.85 4.98
N ASP A 43 -26.27 -22.34 6.22
CA ASP A 43 -26.19 -21.54 7.46
C ASP A 43 -24.83 -20.84 7.68
N ASN A 44 -23.90 -20.98 6.74
CA ASN A 44 -22.72 -20.16 6.66
C ASN A 44 -23.17 -18.73 6.35
N ASN A 45 -23.45 -17.95 7.41
CA ASN A 45 -23.88 -16.55 7.55
C ASN A 45 -23.05 -15.51 6.74
N ILE A 46 -22.69 -15.81 5.50
CA ILE A 46 -21.91 -14.97 4.60
C ILE A 46 -22.89 -14.04 3.90
N SER A 47 -22.82 -12.77 4.25
CA SER A 47 -23.60 -11.71 3.63
C SER A 47 -22.67 -10.65 3.07
N GLY A 48 -22.81 -10.35 1.78
CA GLY A 48 -22.06 -9.27 1.15
C GLY A 48 -22.29 -7.92 1.83
N THR A 49 -23.49 -7.68 2.38
CA THR A 49 -23.80 -6.47 3.15
C THR A 49 -23.07 -6.44 4.48
N LEU A 50 -23.04 -7.56 5.22
CA LEU A 50 -22.28 -7.65 6.47
C LEU A 50 -20.79 -7.42 6.24
N ILE A 51 -20.25 -8.01 5.16
CA ILE A 51 -18.84 -7.84 4.77
C ILE A 51 -18.55 -6.39 4.40
N ARG A 52 -19.37 -5.74 3.57
CA ARG A 52 -19.15 -4.34 3.18
C ARG A 52 -19.27 -3.36 4.35
N ASN A 53 -20.17 -3.61 5.30
CA ASN A 53 -20.33 -2.76 6.49
C ASN A 53 -19.12 -2.84 7.43
N ASN A 54 -18.41 -3.97 7.47
CA ASN A 54 -17.17 -4.09 8.25
C ASN A 54 -16.25 -5.18 7.67
N PRO A 55 -15.45 -4.87 6.63
CA PRO A 55 -14.65 -5.88 5.96
C PRO A 55 -13.54 -6.44 6.87
N PHE A 56 -13.00 -5.61 7.76
CA PHE A 56 -11.92 -5.99 8.66
C PHE A 56 -12.36 -6.99 9.73
N LYS A 57 -13.55 -6.81 10.32
CA LYS A 57 -14.15 -7.80 11.24
C LYS A 57 -14.46 -9.12 10.53
N ASN A 58 -14.77 -9.07 9.24
CA ASN A 58 -15.13 -10.22 8.41
C ASN A 58 -13.96 -10.75 7.57
N ARG A 59 -12.70 -10.45 7.92
CA ARG A 59 -11.49 -10.84 7.20
C ARG A 59 -11.47 -12.29 6.71
N LYS A 60 -11.95 -13.24 7.53
CA LYS A 60 -11.96 -14.68 7.22
C LYS A 60 -12.90 -15.05 6.07
N LEU A 61 -13.86 -14.20 5.75
CA LEU A 61 -14.84 -14.41 4.67
C LEU A 61 -14.39 -13.78 3.34
N LEU A 62 -13.28 -13.03 3.35
CA LEU A 62 -12.73 -12.35 2.18
C LEU A 62 -11.53 -13.11 1.63
N SER A 63 -11.48 -13.24 0.29
CA SER A 63 -10.27 -13.65 -0.40
C SER A 63 -9.13 -12.68 -0.06
N PRO A 64 -7.89 -13.15 0.19
CA PRO A 64 -6.74 -12.29 0.43
C PRO A 64 -6.54 -11.23 -0.67
N ILE A 65 -6.80 -11.61 -1.93
CA ILE A 65 -6.69 -10.72 -3.09
C ILE A 65 -7.65 -9.53 -2.99
N VAL A 66 -8.86 -9.75 -2.46
CA VAL A 66 -9.85 -8.67 -2.28
C VAL A 66 -9.56 -7.89 -1.00
N TYR A 67 -9.14 -8.58 0.06
CA TYR A 67 -8.91 -7.97 1.36
C TYR A 67 -7.80 -6.91 1.32
N LYS A 68 -6.67 -7.21 0.67
CA LYS A 68 -5.54 -6.27 0.55
C LYS A 68 -5.96 -4.94 -0.07
N ASP A 69 -6.88 -4.97 -1.03
CA ASP A 69 -7.36 -3.76 -1.72
C ASP A 69 -8.23 -2.89 -0.79
N LEU A 70 -8.72 -3.42 0.33
CA LEU A 70 -9.51 -2.67 1.32
C LEU A 70 -8.65 -2.03 2.41
N VAL A 71 -7.38 -2.43 2.54
CA VAL A 71 -6.45 -1.86 3.53
C VAL A 71 -5.84 -0.59 2.96
N VAL A 72 -5.95 0.54 3.66
CA VAL A 72 -5.31 1.80 3.26
C VAL A 72 -3.79 1.66 3.46
N ASN A 73 -3.05 1.68 2.36
CA ASN A 73 -1.60 1.55 2.33
C ASN A 73 -0.95 2.94 2.41
N VAL A 74 -0.31 3.24 3.53
CA VAL A 74 0.25 4.56 3.86
C VAL A 74 1.77 4.44 3.87
N VAL A 75 2.47 5.33 3.17
CA VAL A 75 3.94 5.35 3.18
C VAL A 75 4.49 6.65 3.77
N PHE A 76 5.54 6.52 4.59
CA PHE A 76 6.34 7.62 5.10
C PHE A 76 7.65 7.70 4.32
N LEU A 77 7.89 8.87 3.74
CA LEU A 77 9.12 9.24 3.04
C LEU A 77 9.80 10.39 3.77
N GLY A 78 11.06 10.63 3.45
CA GLY A 78 11.87 11.70 4.03
C GLY A 78 13.29 11.24 4.27
N ALA A 79 14.19 12.20 4.48
CA ALA A 79 15.60 11.97 4.71
C ALA A 79 15.87 11.03 5.89
N PRO A 80 17.09 10.48 6.03
CA PRO A 80 17.49 9.78 7.23
C PRO A 80 17.22 10.62 8.51
N SER A 81 16.88 9.94 9.60
CA SER A 81 16.60 10.57 10.90
C SER A 81 15.49 11.65 10.84
N THR A 82 14.38 11.36 10.16
CA THR A 82 13.16 12.19 10.16
C THR A 82 11.98 11.53 10.89
N GLY A 83 12.22 10.45 11.65
CA GLY A 83 11.21 9.86 12.54
C GLY A 83 10.20 8.92 11.87
N LYS A 84 10.42 8.54 10.60
CA LYS A 84 9.54 7.64 9.83
C LYS A 84 9.24 6.33 10.57
N THR A 85 10.28 5.62 10.98
CA THR A 85 10.18 4.36 11.73
C THR A 85 9.34 4.51 13.00
N THR A 86 9.63 5.53 13.80
CA THR A 86 8.92 5.81 15.05
C THR A 86 7.44 6.10 14.82
N ILE A 87 7.10 6.87 13.79
CA ILE A 87 5.72 7.22 13.45
C ILE A 87 4.97 5.98 12.92
N ALA A 88 5.56 5.24 11.98
CA ALA A 88 4.95 4.03 11.41
C ALA A 88 4.63 3.00 12.50
N GLU A 89 5.60 2.75 13.38
CA GLU A 89 5.43 1.83 14.50
C GLU A 89 4.37 2.33 15.51
N SER A 90 4.44 3.61 15.89
CA SER A 90 3.50 4.20 16.86
C SER A 90 2.06 4.16 16.37
N LEU A 91 1.83 4.50 15.10
CA LEU A 91 0.50 4.44 14.48
C LEU A 91 0.01 3.01 14.33
N ALA A 92 0.87 2.05 13.97
CA ALA A 92 0.47 0.65 13.92
C ALA A 92 0.02 0.11 15.28
N ARG A 93 0.72 0.47 16.36
CA ARG A 93 0.30 0.15 17.73
C ARG A 93 -1.04 0.80 18.08
N PHE A 94 -1.19 2.09 17.77
CA PHE A 94 -2.43 2.85 18.06
C PHE A 94 -3.65 2.27 17.35
N TYR A 95 -3.54 1.98 16.05
CA TYR A 95 -4.63 1.41 15.23
C TYR A 95 -4.75 -0.11 15.34
N LYS A 96 -3.89 -0.78 16.13
CA LYS A 96 -3.83 -2.24 16.27
C LYS A 96 -3.74 -2.93 14.91
N THR A 97 -2.76 -2.50 14.12
CA THR A 97 -2.48 -3.02 12.78
C THR A 97 -0.99 -3.34 12.63
N LYS A 98 -0.53 -3.66 11.42
CA LYS A 98 0.86 -3.92 11.08
C LYS A 98 1.53 -2.69 10.50
N TRP A 99 2.86 -2.71 10.50
CA TRP A 99 3.70 -1.75 9.79
C TRP A 99 4.83 -2.51 9.10
N MET A 100 5.33 -1.92 8.00
CA MET A 100 6.47 -2.42 7.25
C MET A 100 7.71 -1.61 7.65
N PRO A 101 8.71 -2.22 8.33
CA PRO A 101 9.98 -1.56 8.61
C PRO A 101 10.81 -1.32 7.35
N GLU A 102 11.73 -0.36 7.41
CA GLU A 102 12.73 -0.16 6.36
C GLU A 102 13.65 -1.40 6.26
N TYR A 103 13.31 -2.31 5.34
CA TYR A 103 14.10 -3.54 5.13
C TYR A 103 15.57 -3.27 4.75
N GLY A 104 15.82 -2.15 4.08
CA GLY A 104 17.17 -1.74 3.67
C GLY A 104 18.15 -1.65 4.83
N ARG A 105 17.69 -1.31 6.05
CA ARG A 105 18.53 -1.24 7.25
C ARG A 105 19.04 -2.61 7.67
N GLU A 106 18.13 -3.57 7.86
CA GLU A 106 18.49 -4.95 8.27
C GLU A 106 19.37 -5.64 7.24
N TYR A 107 19.13 -5.36 5.95
CA TYR A 107 19.96 -5.88 4.87
C TYR A 107 21.35 -5.23 4.87
N TRP A 108 21.41 -3.89 5.00
CA TRP A 108 22.67 -3.15 5.02
C TRP A 108 23.60 -3.63 6.15
N GLU A 109 23.07 -3.80 7.36
CA GLU A 109 23.83 -4.29 8.52
C GLU A 109 24.51 -5.64 8.28
N LYS A 110 23.93 -6.50 7.44
CA LYS A 110 24.44 -7.85 7.16
C LYS A 110 25.34 -7.94 5.93
N HIS A 111 25.21 -7.01 4.98
CA HIS A 111 25.70 -7.19 3.62
C HIS A 111 26.52 -6.03 3.05
N HIS A 112 26.73 -4.94 3.81
CA HIS A 112 27.52 -3.80 3.32
C HIS A 112 28.99 -4.18 3.10
N ILE A 113 29.60 -3.62 2.05
CA ILE A 113 31.06 -3.60 1.86
C ILE A 113 31.44 -2.13 1.72
N ASP A 114 32.37 -1.65 2.56
CA ASP A 114 32.77 -0.24 2.62
C ASP A 114 31.58 0.75 2.70
N ARG A 115 30.61 0.42 3.56
CA ARG A 115 29.37 1.20 3.79
C ARG A 115 28.46 1.34 2.57
N ARG A 116 28.68 0.57 1.50
CA ARG A 116 27.88 0.61 0.27
C ARG A 116 27.26 -0.75 -0.03
N LEU A 117 26.11 -0.70 -0.69
CA LEU A 117 25.44 -1.83 -1.30
C LEU A 117 25.61 -1.77 -2.81
N THR A 118 25.79 -2.92 -3.45
CA THR A 118 25.83 -3.03 -4.91
C THR A 118 24.46 -2.77 -5.52
N LYS A 119 24.42 -2.44 -6.81
CA LYS A 119 23.15 -2.25 -7.54
C LYS A 119 22.22 -3.47 -7.46
N LYS A 120 22.77 -4.69 -7.48
CA LYS A 120 22.00 -5.93 -7.37
C LYS A 120 21.38 -6.09 -5.97
N GLN A 121 22.11 -5.76 -4.92
CA GLN A 121 21.59 -5.78 -3.55
C GLN A 121 20.48 -4.75 -3.34
N LEU A 122 20.59 -3.57 -3.95
CA LEU A 122 19.52 -2.57 -3.92
C LEU A 122 18.25 -3.04 -4.63
N LEU A 123 18.38 -3.72 -5.77
CA LEU A 123 17.24 -4.36 -6.43
C LEU A 123 16.59 -5.41 -5.52
N GLU A 124 17.39 -6.31 -4.94
CA GLU A 124 16.90 -7.35 -4.02
C GLU A 124 16.18 -6.76 -2.81
N ILE A 125 16.72 -5.68 -2.22
CA ILE A 125 16.04 -4.96 -1.13
C ILE A 125 14.67 -4.46 -1.57
N ALA A 126 14.54 -3.86 -2.76
CA ALA A 126 13.27 -3.34 -3.24
C ALA A 126 12.25 -4.46 -3.52
N GLU A 127 12.70 -5.57 -4.09
CA GLU A 127 11.84 -6.75 -4.35
C GLU A 127 11.32 -7.35 -3.04
N LEU A 128 12.21 -7.62 -2.08
CA LEU A 128 11.85 -8.18 -0.78
C LEU A 128 11.01 -7.22 0.06
N HIS A 129 11.23 -5.92 -0.05
CA HIS A 129 10.40 -4.92 0.62
C HIS A 129 8.95 -5.00 0.12
N ILE A 130 8.75 -5.09 -1.20
CA ILE A 130 7.41 -5.20 -1.81
C ILE A 130 6.74 -6.53 -1.44
N GLU A 131 7.48 -7.64 -1.45
CA GLU A 131 6.96 -8.95 -1.04
C GLU A 131 6.45 -8.91 0.41
N LYS A 132 7.26 -8.37 1.33
CA LYS A 132 6.87 -8.20 2.74
C LYS A 132 5.70 -7.25 2.92
N GLU A 133 5.61 -6.18 2.15
CA GLU A 133 4.43 -5.32 2.16
C GLU A 133 3.17 -6.09 1.75
N ASP A 134 3.24 -6.91 0.69
CA ASP A 134 2.10 -7.71 0.22
C ASP A 134 1.65 -8.73 1.29
N GLU A 135 2.59 -9.35 2.01
CA GLU A 135 2.29 -10.20 3.16
C GLU A 135 1.59 -9.40 4.28
N LEU A 136 2.16 -8.25 4.66
CA LEU A 136 1.64 -7.42 5.74
C LEU A 136 0.26 -6.82 5.40
N LEU A 137 -0.04 -6.51 4.14
CA LEU A 137 -1.37 -6.06 3.71
C LEU A 137 -2.44 -7.10 4.02
N ASN A 138 -2.12 -8.39 3.88
CA ASN A 138 -3.08 -9.47 4.15
C ASN A 138 -3.43 -9.62 5.63
N ASP A 139 -2.53 -9.17 6.52
CA ASP A 139 -2.62 -9.29 7.98
C ASP A 139 -2.95 -7.95 8.68
N SER A 140 -2.93 -6.86 7.92
CA SER A 140 -3.21 -5.51 8.42
C SER A 140 -4.69 -5.29 8.68
N ASN A 141 -5.00 -4.49 9.69
CA ASN A 141 -6.35 -4.07 10.03
C ASN A 141 -6.53 -2.59 9.64
N LYS A 142 -7.36 -2.34 8.62
CA LYS A 142 -7.71 -1.01 8.07
C LYS A 142 -6.55 -0.21 7.44
N TYR A 143 -5.38 -0.19 8.05
CA TYR A 143 -4.21 0.55 7.59
C TYR A 143 -2.97 -0.33 7.56
N LEU A 144 -2.09 -0.16 6.59
CA LEU A 144 -0.70 -0.58 6.65
C LEU A 144 0.17 0.69 6.64
N PHE A 145 1.15 0.75 7.54
CA PHE A 145 2.08 1.86 7.63
C PHE A 145 3.47 1.42 7.16
N CYS A 146 3.95 1.94 6.04
CA CYS A 146 5.24 1.58 5.46
C CYS A 146 6.30 2.66 5.75
N ASP A 147 7.42 2.23 6.33
CA ASP A 147 8.62 3.03 6.48
C ASP A 147 9.47 2.89 5.21
N THR A 148 9.43 3.92 4.35
CA THR A 148 10.03 3.96 3.01
C THR A 148 9.35 3.05 1.97
N ASN A 149 9.89 3.05 0.74
CA ASN A 149 9.44 2.22 -0.37
C ASN A 149 10.54 2.12 -1.45
N ALA A 150 10.23 1.46 -2.57
CA ALA A 150 11.15 1.30 -3.69
C ALA A 150 11.67 2.62 -4.31
N ILE A 151 10.93 3.74 -4.20
CA ILE A 151 11.42 5.06 -4.65
C ILE A 151 12.63 5.49 -3.81
N THR A 152 12.58 5.24 -2.49
CA THR A 152 13.70 5.52 -1.58
C THR A 152 14.94 4.70 -1.96
N THR A 153 14.78 3.40 -2.18
CA THR A 153 15.88 2.51 -2.61
C THR A 153 16.46 2.92 -3.96
N PHE A 154 15.61 3.35 -4.91
CA PHE A 154 16.03 3.90 -6.19
C PHE A 154 16.88 5.16 -6.05
N MET A 155 16.50 6.09 -5.17
CA MET A 155 17.28 7.30 -4.88
C MET A 155 18.64 6.99 -4.26
N PHE A 156 18.71 6.03 -3.32
CA PHE A 156 19.99 5.54 -2.80
C PHE A 156 20.86 4.94 -3.90
N GLY A 157 20.28 4.18 -4.82
CA GLY A 157 21.00 3.62 -5.97
C GLY A 157 21.61 4.68 -6.87
N LYS A 158 20.87 5.77 -7.17
CA LYS A 158 21.43 6.91 -7.90
C LYS A 158 22.55 7.61 -7.13
N TYR A 159 22.37 7.80 -5.83
CA TYR A 159 23.37 8.45 -4.99
C TYR A 159 24.69 7.66 -4.92
N TYR A 160 24.62 6.34 -4.79
CA TYR A 160 25.82 5.50 -4.67
C TYR A 160 26.53 5.21 -6.00
N HIS A 161 25.79 5.13 -7.11
CA HIS A 161 26.30 4.55 -8.36
C HIS A 161 26.01 5.35 -9.63
N GLU A 162 25.43 6.55 -9.51
CA GLU A 162 24.98 7.45 -10.60
C GLU A 162 23.93 6.86 -11.55
N SER A 163 23.67 5.55 -11.47
CA SER A 163 22.74 4.78 -12.29
C SER A 163 22.24 3.56 -11.52
N VAL A 164 21.03 3.12 -11.87
CA VAL A 164 20.37 1.95 -11.26
C VAL A 164 20.13 0.86 -12.29
N LEU A 165 19.81 -0.35 -11.84
CA LEU A 165 19.29 -1.40 -12.70
C LEU A 165 17.89 -1.01 -13.21
N SER A 166 17.56 -1.38 -14.45
CA SER A 166 16.28 -1.02 -15.07
C SER A 166 15.10 -1.66 -14.34
N GLU A 167 15.30 -2.83 -13.74
CA GLU A 167 14.32 -3.50 -12.89
C GLU A 167 14.00 -2.67 -11.64
N LEU A 168 15.00 -2.07 -10.99
CA LEU A 168 14.78 -1.21 -9.82
C LEU A 168 14.04 0.08 -10.20
N GLU A 169 14.35 0.65 -11.37
CA GLU A 169 13.61 1.78 -11.92
C GLU A 169 12.14 1.42 -12.17
N GLN A 170 11.86 0.23 -12.72
CA GLN A 170 10.48 -0.25 -12.89
C GLN A 170 9.74 -0.44 -11.56
N LEU A 171 10.43 -0.90 -10.50
CA LEU A 171 9.83 -0.99 -9.16
C LEU A 171 9.50 0.40 -8.59
N ALA A 172 10.37 1.38 -8.80
CA ALA A 172 10.11 2.76 -8.40
C ALA A 172 8.91 3.37 -9.16
N ILE A 173 8.76 3.09 -10.45
CA ILE A 173 7.60 3.51 -11.25
C ILE A 173 6.31 2.84 -10.75
N LYS A 174 6.36 1.54 -10.43
CA LYS A 174 5.20 0.84 -9.85
C LYS A 174 4.81 1.41 -8.49
N ALA A 175 5.79 1.81 -7.70
CA ALA A 175 5.55 2.38 -6.37
C ALA A 175 4.67 3.63 -6.45
N GLU A 176 4.74 4.45 -7.52
CA GLU A 176 3.95 5.69 -7.71
C GLU A 176 2.45 5.52 -7.43
N LYS A 177 1.88 4.37 -7.76
CA LYS A 177 0.45 4.06 -7.61
C LYS A 177 0.14 2.99 -6.55
N ARG A 178 1.17 2.56 -5.80
CA ARG A 178 1.05 1.46 -4.84
C ARG A 178 0.46 1.87 -3.50
N TYR A 179 0.66 3.14 -3.11
CA TYR A 179 0.21 3.68 -1.83
C TYR A 179 -0.97 4.62 -2.03
N ASP A 180 -1.91 4.58 -1.10
CA ASP A 180 -3.09 5.44 -1.08
C ASP A 180 -2.72 6.85 -0.59
N ILE A 181 -1.78 6.95 0.37
CA ILE A 181 -1.33 8.21 0.97
C ILE A 181 0.18 8.21 1.13
N TYR A 182 0.80 9.30 0.68
CA TYR A 182 2.21 9.59 0.89
C TYR A 182 2.38 10.71 1.91
N PHE A 183 3.15 10.45 2.95
CA PHE A 183 3.59 11.45 3.90
C PHE A 183 5.08 11.75 3.73
N LEU A 184 5.45 13.03 3.74
CA LEU A 184 6.85 13.47 3.73
C LEU A 184 7.22 14.02 5.10
N CYS A 185 7.97 13.24 5.88
CA CYS A 185 8.53 13.62 7.16
C CYS A 185 9.63 14.67 6.97
N ASP A 186 9.46 15.85 7.57
CA ASP A 186 10.41 16.95 7.43
C ASP A 186 11.63 16.81 8.38
N THR A 187 12.61 17.68 8.21
CA THR A 187 13.91 17.65 8.90
C THR A 187 13.94 18.39 10.25
N ASP A 188 12.78 18.83 10.76
CA ASP A 188 12.66 19.65 11.97
C ASP A 188 13.09 18.94 13.27
N ILE A 189 13.12 17.61 13.29
CA ILE A 189 13.62 16.86 14.44
C ILE A 189 15.16 16.85 14.44
N PRO A 190 15.80 16.87 15.63
CA PRO A 190 17.26 16.77 15.74
C PRO A 190 17.79 15.55 14.98
N TYR A 191 18.96 15.72 14.37
CA TYR A 191 19.65 14.60 13.76
C TYR A 191 20.12 13.64 14.84
N ASP A 192 19.67 12.40 14.76
CA ASP A 192 20.19 11.32 15.58
C ASP A 192 21.53 10.87 14.99
N ASP A 193 22.62 11.45 15.48
CA ASP A 193 23.99 11.23 15.03
C ASP A 193 24.54 9.93 15.62
N THR A 194 24.07 8.81 15.07
CA THR A 194 24.57 7.47 15.40
C THR A 194 25.58 7.02 14.34
N TRP A 195 26.52 6.14 14.70
CA TRP A 195 27.59 5.66 13.80
C TRP A 195 27.08 5.03 12.48
N ASP A 196 25.89 4.43 12.48
CA ASP A 196 25.20 3.87 11.30
C ASP A 196 24.52 4.95 10.44
N ARG A 197 24.34 6.16 10.97
CA ARG A 197 23.69 7.30 10.33
C ARG A 197 24.68 8.42 10.02
N SER A 198 25.86 8.43 10.63
CA SER A 198 26.96 9.33 10.32
C SER A 198 27.59 8.96 8.97
N GLY A 199 26.90 9.32 7.88
CA GLY A 199 27.42 9.26 6.52
C GLY A 199 27.61 10.66 5.95
N ASP A 200 28.47 10.78 4.93
CA ASP A 200 28.68 11.98 4.10
C ASP A 200 27.42 12.45 3.34
N MET A 201 26.26 11.83 3.60
CA MET A 201 25.01 12.13 2.93
C MET A 201 24.38 13.35 3.58
N ASN A 202 24.46 14.48 2.87
CA ASN A 202 23.84 15.73 3.31
C ASN A 202 22.31 15.50 3.43
N ARG A 203 21.82 15.39 4.67
CA ARG A 203 20.41 15.16 5.02
C ARG A 203 19.48 16.14 4.29
N LEU A 204 19.89 17.41 4.17
CA LEU A 204 19.12 18.45 3.47
C LEU A 204 19.10 18.20 1.96
N TRP A 205 20.23 17.79 1.38
CA TRP A 205 20.29 17.40 -0.03
C TRP A 205 19.36 16.21 -0.30
N PHE A 206 19.41 15.16 0.52
CA PHE A 206 18.55 13.99 0.31
C PHE A 206 17.06 14.33 0.50
N GLN A 207 16.73 15.20 1.46
CA GLN A 207 15.36 15.72 1.61
C GLN A 207 14.89 16.46 0.36
N TYR A 208 15.76 17.33 -0.19
CA TYR A 208 15.47 18.07 -1.42
C TYR A 208 15.25 17.12 -2.61
N GLU A 209 16.10 16.10 -2.78
CA GLU A 209 15.97 15.11 -3.84
C GLU A 209 14.66 14.31 -3.73
N ILE A 210 14.28 13.86 -2.52
CA ILE A 210 12.99 13.18 -2.29
C ILE A 210 11.83 14.11 -2.68
N GLU A 211 11.84 15.35 -2.21
CA GLU A 211 10.76 16.29 -2.48
C GLU A 211 10.67 16.63 -3.98
N SER A 212 11.82 16.75 -4.65
CA SER A 212 11.93 17.00 -6.08
C SER A 212 11.41 15.80 -6.90
N ASP A 213 11.82 14.59 -6.57
CA ASP A 213 11.40 13.36 -7.25
C ASP A 213 9.88 13.15 -7.12
N LEU A 214 9.29 13.39 -5.94
CA LEU A 214 7.84 13.36 -5.73
C LEU A 214 7.10 14.36 -6.64
N LYS A 215 7.63 15.58 -6.80
CA LYS A 215 7.08 16.60 -7.71
C LYS A 215 7.21 16.19 -9.18
N ILE A 216 8.35 15.66 -9.58
CA ILE A 216 8.62 15.21 -10.96
C ILE A 216 7.66 14.07 -11.34
N ARG A 217 7.47 13.10 -10.43
CA ARG A 217 6.52 11.98 -10.60
C ARG A 217 5.06 12.38 -10.45
N LYS A 218 4.79 13.62 -10.01
CA LYS A 218 3.43 14.13 -9.72
C LYS A 218 2.70 13.28 -8.68
N ILE A 219 3.43 12.75 -7.69
CA ILE A 219 2.84 12.03 -6.57
C ILE A 219 2.34 13.07 -5.57
N PRO A 220 1.03 13.11 -5.25
CA PRO A 220 0.52 13.95 -4.17
C PRO A 220 1.03 13.45 -2.82
N TYR A 221 1.55 14.36 -1.99
CA TYR A 221 2.02 14.02 -0.66
C TYR A 221 1.66 15.09 0.37
N ILE A 222 1.59 14.68 1.64
CA ILE A 222 1.33 15.56 2.78
C ILE A 222 2.63 15.75 3.56
N LYS A 223 3.10 17.00 3.71
CA LYS A 223 4.26 17.30 4.56
C LYS A 223 3.91 17.12 6.04
N LEU A 224 4.83 16.54 6.80
CA LEU A 224 4.77 16.31 8.24
C LEU A 224 5.90 17.06 8.94
N PRO A 225 5.73 18.37 9.19
CA PRO A 225 6.68 19.16 9.99
C PRO A 225 6.47 18.95 11.49
N GLY A 226 7.39 19.49 12.29
CA GLY A 226 7.28 19.56 13.75
C GLY A 226 7.75 18.30 14.47
N SER A 227 7.34 18.15 15.74
CA SER A 227 7.70 17.05 16.62
C SER A 227 7.05 15.73 16.19
N LEU A 228 7.48 14.60 16.77
CA LEU A 228 6.85 13.30 16.52
C LEU A 228 5.35 13.31 16.86
N ASP A 229 4.97 13.98 17.96
CA ASP A 229 3.57 14.08 18.39
C ASP A 229 2.74 14.91 17.40
N ASP A 230 3.28 16.03 16.90
CA ASP A 230 2.61 16.86 15.88
C ASP A 230 2.34 16.04 14.61
N ARG A 231 3.33 15.24 14.19
CA ARG A 231 3.24 14.40 13.00
C ARG A 231 2.21 13.28 13.19
N ILE A 232 2.23 12.58 14.33
CA ILE A 232 1.24 11.54 14.66
C ILE A 232 -0.17 12.14 14.67
N ASN A 233 -0.37 13.26 15.35
CA ASN A 233 -1.67 13.95 15.40
C ASN A 233 -2.16 14.34 13.99
N LYS A 234 -1.27 14.87 13.15
CA LYS A 234 -1.61 15.23 11.77
C LYS A 234 -1.98 14.01 10.94
N VAL A 235 -1.22 12.92 11.02
CA VAL A 235 -1.53 11.67 10.32
C VAL A 235 -2.88 11.13 10.78
N THR A 236 -3.13 11.04 12.08
CA THR A 236 -4.41 10.59 12.64
C THR A 236 -5.59 11.44 12.17
N SER A 237 -5.42 12.76 12.12
CA SER A 237 -6.44 13.68 11.60
C SER A 237 -6.77 13.38 10.13
N ILE A 238 -5.74 13.26 9.28
CA ILE A 238 -5.93 12.95 7.85
C ILE A 238 -6.60 11.59 7.66
N LEU A 239 -6.15 10.55 8.35
CA LEU A 239 -6.71 9.20 8.23
C LEU A 239 -8.15 9.08 8.75
N SER A 240 -8.59 10.01 9.60
CA SER A 240 -9.98 10.07 10.07
C SER A 240 -10.94 10.63 9.02
N GLN A 241 -10.42 11.41 8.07
CA GLN A 241 -11.17 12.05 6.98
C GLN A 241 -10.99 11.30 5.65
N TYR A 242 -9.98 10.45 5.53
CA TYR A 242 -9.71 9.69 4.32
C TYR A 242 -10.58 8.45 4.21
N GLU A 243 -11.33 8.36 3.11
CA GLU A 243 -12.03 7.14 2.68
C GLU A 243 -11.25 6.47 1.53
N LYS A 244 -11.10 5.15 1.60
CA LYS A 244 -10.36 4.42 0.55
C LYS A 244 -11.11 4.53 -0.78
N PHE A 245 -10.36 4.71 -1.86
CA PHE A 245 -10.83 4.97 -3.23
C PHE A 245 -11.33 6.38 -3.52
N ASP A 246 -11.37 7.26 -2.51
CA ASP A 246 -11.62 8.68 -2.74
C ASP A 246 -10.34 9.41 -3.17
N SER A 247 -10.55 10.56 -3.82
CA SER A 247 -9.46 11.46 -4.20
C SER A 247 -8.79 12.04 -2.96
N ILE A 248 -7.46 11.93 -2.87
CA ILE A 248 -6.67 12.59 -1.82
C ILE A 248 -6.85 14.12 -1.85
N GLY A 249 -7.25 14.69 -3.00
CA GLY A 249 -7.57 16.10 -3.13
C GLY A 249 -8.77 16.55 -2.29
N ASN A 250 -9.62 15.62 -1.84
CA ASN A 250 -10.74 15.94 -0.95
C ASN A 250 -10.30 16.24 0.49
N LEU A 251 -9.03 16.00 0.83
CA LEU A 251 -8.45 16.28 2.15
C LEU A 251 -7.89 17.71 2.28
N PHE A 252 -7.96 18.52 1.22
CA PHE A 252 -7.43 19.88 1.13
C PHE A 252 -8.50 20.84 0.60
#